data_AF-X1ILD3-F1
#
_entry.id   AF-X1ILD3-F1
#
_cell.length_a   1.000
_cell.length_b   1.000
_cell.length_c   1.000
_cell.angle_alpha   90.00
_cell.angle_beta   90.00
_cell.angle_gamma   90.00
#
_symmetry.space_group_name_H-M   'P 1'
#
loop_
_entity.id
_entity.type
_entity.pdbx_description
1 polymer ?
#
loop_
_entity_poly.entity_id
_entity_poly.type
_entity_poly.pdbx_seq_one_letter_code
_entity_poly.pdbx_strand_id
1 'polypeptide(L)'
;TLHMSGGYLRINGSFIKKLPVPNNLPKSLSYLSKIIQFLSQLRYELRQKPILPSHKIIRYDKIDKYIKFYERYTNSLVNQLYFDTQNVGVDIDVQDIPKIDFKFIKSYYNFPRFEFYSDEELFQNLEKISSFYGLVN
;
A
#
# COMPACT_ATOMS: atom_id res chain seq x y z
N THR A 1 -12.14 21.56 4.89
CA THR A 1 -11.37 21.71 3.63
C THR A 1 -9.89 21.86 3.99
N LEU A 2 -9.10 20.84 3.64
CA LEU A 2 -7.66 20.78 3.90
C LEU A 2 -6.96 21.76 2.92
N HIS A 3 -6.76 23.01 3.33
CA HIS A 3 -6.01 23.98 2.53
C HIS A 3 -4.51 23.73 2.70
N MET A 4 -3.89 23.14 1.67
CA MET A 4 -2.44 23.06 1.57
C MET A 4 -1.89 24.40 1.08
N SER A 5 -1.41 25.22 2.02
CA SER A 5 -0.67 26.44 1.74
C SER A 5 0.69 26.34 2.45
N GLY A 6 1.80 26.42 1.69
CA GLY A 6 3.15 26.60 2.24
C GLY A 6 3.83 25.38 2.89
N GLY A 7 3.23 24.19 2.84
CA GLY A 7 3.85 22.95 3.33
C GLY A 7 3.88 22.80 4.86
N TYR A 8 2.88 23.35 5.57
CA TYR A 8 2.72 23.20 7.02
C TYR A 8 1.51 22.32 7.35
N LEU A 9 1.62 21.49 8.40
CA LEU A 9 0.53 20.68 8.93
C LEU A 9 0.19 21.20 10.34
N ARG A 10 -1.06 21.60 10.58
CA ARG A 10 -1.51 22.28 11.81
C ARG A 10 -2.16 21.27 12.76
N ILE A 11 -1.63 21.12 13.97
CA ILE A 11 -2.28 20.39 15.07
C ILE A 11 -2.24 21.28 16.32
N ASN A 12 -3.41 21.56 16.92
CA ASN A 12 -3.56 22.27 18.21
C ASN A 12 -2.79 23.59 18.38
N GLY A 13 -2.70 24.41 17.34
CA GLY A 13 -2.17 25.78 17.45
C GLY A 13 -0.64 25.91 17.56
N SER A 14 0.10 24.81 17.62
CA SER A 14 1.57 24.81 17.58
C SER A 14 2.10 24.49 16.18
N PHE A 15 3.08 25.28 15.73
CA PHE A 15 3.84 25.00 14.52
C PHE A 15 4.85 23.90 14.81
N ILE A 16 4.54 22.66 14.46
CA ILE A 16 5.56 21.60 14.46
C ILE A 16 6.54 21.93 13.33
N LYS A 17 7.82 22.15 13.67
CA LYS A 17 8.90 22.23 12.68
C LYS A 17 8.81 21.00 11.79
N LYS A 18 8.64 21.24 10.48
CA LYS A 18 8.42 20.23 9.43
C LYS A 18 9.34 19.03 9.64
N LEU A 19 8.78 17.82 9.62
CA LEU A 19 9.57 16.65 9.20
C LEU A 19 10.18 17.01 7.84
N PRO A 20 11.52 16.97 7.69
CA PRO A 20 12.15 17.38 6.44
C PRO A 20 11.66 16.47 5.32
N VAL A 21 10.92 17.02 4.36
CA VAL A 21 10.50 16.25 3.19
C VAL A 21 11.77 15.92 2.41
N PRO A 22 12.12 14.64 2.22
CA PRO A 22 13.30 14.28 1.47
C PRO A 22 13.15 14.77 0.03
N ASN A 23 14.25 15.24 -0.56
CA ASN A 23 14.25 15.77 -1.92
C ASN A 23 13.66 14.76 -2.94
N ASN A 24 13.89 13.47 -2.70
CA ASN A 24 13.30 12.37 -3.45
C ASN A 24 12.67 11.36 -2.50
N LEU A 25 11.42 10.97 -2.76
CA LEU A 25 10.80 9.83 -2.09
C LEU A 25 11.18 8.54 -2.84
N PRO A 26 11.59 7.49 -2.13
CA PRO A 26 11.95 6.23 -2.79
C PRO A 26 10.71 5.57 -3.41
N LYS A 27 10.87 5.03 -4.62
CA LYS A 27 9.77 4.37 -5.37
C LYS A 27 9.19 3.17 -4.62
N SER A 28 9.97 2.53 -3.76
CA SER A 28 9.53 1.46 -2.86
C SER A 28 8.30 1.86 -2.05
N LEU A 29 8.25 3.07 -1.49
CA LEU A 29 7.09 3.56 -0.73
C LEU A 29 5.83 3.67 -1.60
N SER A 30 5.99 4.03 -2.88
CA SER A 30 4.88 4.05 -3.83
C SER A 30 4.32 2.65 -4.05
N TYR A 31 5.17 1.66 -4.27
CA TYR A 31 4.74 0.28 -4.48
C TYR A 31 4.09 -0.32 -3.24
N LEU A 32 4.67 -0.09 -2.07
CA LEU A 32 4.09 -0.51 -0.79
C LEU A 32 2.71 0.11 -0.56
N SER A 33 2.55 1.40 -0.87
CA SER A 33 1.27 2.08 -0.77
C SER A 33 0.22 1.45 -1.69
N LYS A 34 0.60 1.10 -2.93
CA LYS A 34 -0.30 0.39 -3.87
C LYS A 34 -0.67 -1.01 -3.37
N ILE A 35 0.26 -1.75 -2.77
CA ILE A 35 -0.01 -3.07 -2.14
C ILE A 35 -1.02 -2.92 -1.00
N ILE A 36 -0.79 -1.96 -0.09
CA ILE A 36 -1.70 -1.71 1.04
C ILE A 36 -3.09 -1.31 0.54
N GLN A 37 -3.16 -0.46 -0.49
CA GLN A 37 -4.41 -0.04 -1.10
C GLN A 37 -5.17 -1.23 -1.72
N PHE A 38 -4.48 -2.07 -2.50
CA PHE A 38 -5.03 -3.30 -3.07
C PHE A 38 -5.59 -4.23 -1.99
N LEU A 39 -4.80 -4.53 -0.96
CA LEU A 39 -5.21 -5.41 0.14
C LEU A 39 -6.36 -4.82 0.95
N SER A 40 -6.37 -3.51 1.17
CA SER A 40 -7.44 -2.82 1.90
C SER A 40 -8.76 -2.88 1.16
N GLN A 41 -8.72 -2.68 -0.17
CA GLN A 41 -9.91 -2.84 -1.01
C GLN A 41 -10.39 -4.30 -0.96
N LEU A 42 -9.48 -5.27 -1.05
CA LEU A 42 -9.83 -6.69 -1.00
C LEU A 42 -10.45 -7.07 0.33
N ARG A 43 -9.90 -6.57 1.44
CA ARG A 43 -10.46 -6.74 2.79
C ARG A 43 -11.87 -6.18 2.88
N TYR A 44 -12.12 -5.01 2.27
CA TYR A 44 -13.45 -4.42 2.23
C TYR A 44 -14.44 -5.30 1.45
N GLU A 45 -14.06 -5.76 0.24
CA GLU A 45 -14.88 -6.65 -0.57
C GLU A 45 -15.24 -7.94 0.16
N LEU A 46 -14.23 -8.61 0.74
CA LEU A 46 -14.39 -9.85 1.52
C LEU A 46 -15.34 -9.68 2.70
N ARG A 47 -15.37 -8.50 3.32
CA ARG A 47 -16.29 -8.18 4.43
C ARG A 47 -17.73 -8.00 3.95
N GLN A 48 -17.93 -7.41 2.77
CA GLN A 48 -19.26 -7.10 2.25
C GLN A 48 -19.94 -8.32 1.60
N LYS A 49 -19.21 -9.11 0.81
CA LYS A 49 -19.68 -10.40 0.27
C LYS A 49 -18.48 -11.35 0.05
N PRO A 50 -18.52 -12.61 0.52
CA PRO A 50 -17.43 -13.58 0.32
C PRO A 50 -17.26 -14.08 -1.13
N ILE A 51 -17.91 -13.45 -2.11
CA ILE A 51 -17.97 -13.91 -3.49
C ILE A 51 -16.90 -13.17 -4.30
N LEU A 52 -15.66 -13.64 -4.21
CA LEU A 52 -14.72 -13.47 -5.31
C LEU A 52 -15.07 -14.53 -6.37
N PRO A 53 -15.22 -14.16 -7.65
CA PRO A 53 -15.74 -15.07 -8.68
C PRO A 53 -14.71 -16.12 -9.14
N SER A 54 -14.08 -16.87 -8.24
CA SER A 54 -13.36 -18.08 -8.66
C SER A 54 -13.21 -19.06 -7.51
N HIS A 55 -13.10 -20.34 -7.85
CA HIS A 55 -13.04 -21.53 -6.97
C HIS A 55 -11.90 -21.54 -5.93
N LYS A 56 -11.16 -20.44 -5.73
CA LYS A 56 -10.09 -20.29 -4.75
C LYS A 56 -10.58 -19.42 -3.57
N ILE A 57 -10.65 -20.02 -2.39
CA ILE A 57 -11.08 -19.33 -1.16
C ILE A 57 -9.98 -18.35 -0.72
N ILE A 58 -10.24 -17.05 -0.86
CA ILE A 58 -9.38 -16.00 -0.29
C ILE A 58 -9.80 -15.79 1.17
N ARG A 59 -8.85 -16.03 2.09
CA ARG A 59 -9.07 -15.97 3.53
C ARG A 59 -8.90 -14.55 4.08
N TYR A 60 -9.94 -14.02 4.72
CA TYR A 60 -9.93 -12.69 5.33
C TYR A 60 -8.78 -12.49 6.34
N ASP A 61 -8.54 -13.49 7.20
CA ASP A 61 -7.49 -13.44 8.22
C ASP A 61 -6.09 -13.37 7.61
N LYS A 62 -5.90 -13.97 6.42
CA LYS A 62 -4.64 -13.90 5.67
C LYS A 62 -4.41 -12.49 5.11
N ILE A 63 -5.46 -11.86 4.58
CA ILE A 63 -5.38 -10.47 4.09
C ILE A 63 -5.06 -9.50 5.21
N ASP A 64 -5.68 -9.64 6.39
CA ASP A 64 -5.41 -8.75 7.52
C ASP A 64 -3.97 -8.89 8.05
N LYS A 65 -3.41 -10.11 8.03
CA LYS A 65 -1.99 -10.34 8.32
C LYS A 65 -1.07 -9.62 7.33
N TYR A 66 -1.38 -9.68 6.03
CA TYR A 66 -0.59 -8.98 5.01
C TYR A 66 -0.64 -7.48 5.20
N ILE A 67 -1.83 -6.89 5.42
CA ILE A 67 -1.96 -5.45 5.66
C ILE A 67 -1.07 -5.01 6.83
N LYS A 68 -1.18 -5.69 7.98
CA LYS A 68 -0.38 -5.38 9.17
C LYS A 68 1.13 -5.47 8.90
N PHE A 69 1.56 -6.48 8.13
CA PHE A 69 2.96 -6.62 7.75
C PHE A 69 3.42 -5.44 6.89
N TYR A 70 2.71 -5.13 5.80
CA TYR A 70 3.11 -4.04 4.89
C TYR A 70 3.01 -2.65 5.55
N GLU A 71 2.06 -2.43 6.46
CA GLU A 71 1.99 -1.21 7.28
C GLU A 71 3.22 -1.07 8.18
N ARG A 72 3.59 -2.13 8.90
CA ARG A 72 4.80 -2.14 9.74
C ARG A 72 6.06 -1.92 8.92
N TYR A 73 6.17 -2.59 7.79
CA TYR A 73 7.30 -2.46 6.88
C TYR A 73 7.41 -1.02 6.35
N THR A 74 6.31 -0.46 5.83
CA THR A 74 6.26 0.93 5.37
C THR A 74 6.65 1.91 6.48
N ASN A 75 6.12 1.73 7.70
CA ASN A 75 6.47 2.58 8.84
C ASN A 75 7.95 2.48 9.21
N SER A 76 8.54 1.29 9.16
CA SER A 76 9.98 1.12 9.39
C SER A 76 10.82 1.88 8.37
N LEU A 77 10.44 1.83 7.09
CA LEU A 77 11.14 2.52 6.01
C LEU A 77 10.98 4.03 6.08
N VAL A 78 9.78 4.50 6.41
CA VAL A 78 9.54 5.93 6.69
C VAL A 78 10.37 6.36 7.89
N ASN A 79 10.41 5.58 8.96
CA ASN A 79 11.23 5.91 10.13
C ASN A 79 12.72 6.02 9.78
N GLN A 80 13.25 5.09 8.98
CA GLN A 80 14.62 5.16 8.48
C GLN A 80 14.84 6.42 7.64
N LEU A 81 13.93 6.71 6.71
CA LEU A 81 14.02 7.87 5.81
C LEU A 81 14.08 9.22 6.53
N TYR A 82 13.32 9.37 7.62
CA TYR A 82 13.18 10.65 8.33
C TYR A 82 14.05 10.78 9.58
N PHE A 83 14.45 9.67 10.21
CA PHE A 83 15.10 9.70 11.52
C PHE A 83 16.44 8.96 11.58
N ASP A 84 16.77 8.10 10.61
CA ASP A 84 18.07 7.41 10.58
C ASP A 84 19.07 8.18 9.71
N THR A 85 19.79 9.12 10.35
CA THR A 85 20.74 10.03 9.68
C THR A 85 22.00 9.36 9.16
N GLN A 86 22.21 8.06 9.39
CA GLN A 86 23.42 7.34 8.97
C GLN A 86 23.26 6.55 7.67
N ASN A 87 22.04 6.35 7.16
CA ASN A 87 21.79 5.58 5.93
C ASN A 87 21.38 6.48 4.76
N VAL A 88 22.37 7.18 4.20
CA VAL A 88 22.26 7.81 2.87
C VAL A 88 22.27 6.70 1.83
N GLY A 89 21.11 6.07 1.63
CA GLY A 89 20.98 4.95 0.71
C GLY A 89 19.94 3.94 1.14
N VAL A 90 18.72 4.38 1.47
CA VAL A 90 17.57 3.48 1.51
C VAL A 90 17.21 3.09 0.06
N ASP A 91 18.15 2.45 -0.63
CA ASP A 91 17.90 1.55 -1.74
C ASP A 91 17.36 0.27 -1.08
N ILE A 92 16.12 0.34 -0.57
CA ILE A 92 15.33 -0.89 -0.52
C ILE A 92 15.21 -1.27 -1.98
N ASP A 93 15.93 -2.31 -2.40
CA ASP A 93 16.05 -2.65 -3.80
C ASP A 93 14.64 -2.77 -4.38
N VAL A 94 14.28 -1.77 -5.17
CA VAL A 94 12.91 -1.56 -5.69
C VAL A 94 12.53 -2.74 -6.60
N GLN A 95 13.52 -3.55 -6.98
CA GLN A 95 13.38 -4.75 -7.77
C GLN A 95 12.57 -5.85 -7.05
N ASP A 96 12.67 -5.96 -5.73
CA ASP A 96 12.06 -7.08 -5.02
C ASP A 96 10.61 -6.80 -4.59
N ILE A 97 10.23 -5.52 -4.44
CA ILE A 97 8.87 -5.16 -4.04
C ILE A 97 7.90 -5.38 -5.21
N PRO A 98 6.81 -6.15 -5.01
CA PRO A 98 5.81 -6.38 -6.03
C PRO A 98 5.27 -5.08 -6.63
N LYS A 99 5.40 -4.96 -7.95
CA LYS A 99 4.80 -3.87 -8.73
C LYS A 99 3.37 -4.26 -9.08
N ILE A 100 2.42 -3.51 -8.56
CA ILE A 100 0.99 -3.68 -8.81
C ILE A 100 0.47 -2.37 -9.37
N ASP A 101 -0.22 -2.44 -10.50
CA ASP A 101 -0.96 -1.31 -11.03
C ASP A 101 -2.32 -1.24 -10.36
N PHE A 102 -2.71 -0.02 -9.97
CA PHE A 102 -3.94 0.19 -9.23
C PHE A 102 -5.15 0.12 -10.16
N LYS A 103 -6.04 -0.83 -9.88
CA LYS A 103 -7.37 -0.96 -10.45
C LYS A 103 -8.37 -1.18 -9.32
N PHE A 104 -9.65 -1.15 -9.64
CA PHE A 104 -10.69 -1.50 -8.66
C PHE A 104 -10.98 -3.00 -8.69
N ILE A 105 -11.23 -3.60 -7.53
CA ILE A 105 -11.63 -5.01 -7.42
C ILE A 105 -13.03 -5.24 -7.97
N LYS A 106 -13.91 -4.24 -7.83
CA LYS A 106 -15.30 -4.35 -8.24
C LYS A 106 -15.84 -3.05 -8.81
N SER A 107 -16.62 -3.17 -9.87
CA SER A 107 -17.45 -2.08 -10.38
C SER A 107 -18.69 -1.95 -9.52
N TYR A 108 -18.71 -0.91 -8.68
CA TYR A 108 -19.91 -0.48 -7.98
C TYR A 108 -20.77 0.47 -8.82
N TYR A 109 -20.17 1.09 -9.83
CA TYR A 109 -20.78 2.11 -10.66
C TYR A 109 -20.30 1.94 -12.10
N ASN A 110 -21.22 2.03 -13.07
CA ASN A 110 -20.91 1.98 -14.49
C ASN A 110 -20.28 3.30 -14.97
N PHE A 111 -19.05 3.57 -14.53
CA PHE A 111 -18.23 4.67 -15.05
C PHE A 111 -17.18 4.11 -16.02
N PRO A 112 -17.16 4.53 -17.30
CA PRO A 112 -16.30 3.98 -18.34
C PRO A 112 -14.80 4.29 -18.15
N ARG A 113 -14.44 5.08 -17.13
CA ARG A 113 -13.05 5.51 -16.86
C ARG A 113 -12.31 4.65 -15.83
N PHE A 114 -13.00 3.73 -15.15
CA PHE A 114 -12.36 2.90 -14.14
C PHE A 114 -11.94 1.56 -14.73
N GLU A 115 -10.70 1.19 -14.49
CA GLU A 115 -10.19 -0.14 -14.75
C GLU A 115 -10.51 -1.06 -13.57
N PHE A 116 -10.80 -2.32 -13.88
CA PHE A 116 -11.11 -3.34 -12.90
C PHE A 116 -10.16 -4.52 -13.06
N TYR A 117 -9.82 -5.16 -11.95
CA TYR A 117 -9.02 -6.39 -12.01
C TYR A 117 -9.85 -7.53 -12.59
N SER A 118 -9.24 -8.33 -13.46
CA SER A 118 -9.75 -9.68 -13.72
C SER A 118 -9.48 -10.58 -12.51
N ASP A 119 -10.17 -11.71 -12.43
CA ASP A 119 -9.90 -12.69 -11.37
C ASP A 119 -8.46 -13.19 -11.43
N GLU A 120 -7.94 -13.49 -12.62
CA GLU A 120 -6.54 -13.88 -12.82
C GLU A 120 -5.58 -12.81 -12.31
N GLU A 121 -5.84 -11.53 -12.61
CA GLU A 121 -5.02 -10.42 -12.13
C GLU A 121 -5.06 -10.31 -10.59
N LEU A 122 -6.24 -10.47 -9.97
CA LEU A 122 -6.39 -10.49 -8.52
C LEU A 122 -5.52 -11.60 -7.89
N PHE A 123 -5.60 -12.82 -8.43
CA PHE A 123 -4.83 -13.96 -7.91
C PHE A 123 -3.32 -13.81 -8.14
N GLN A 124 -2.90 -13.37 -9.32
CA GLN A 124 -1.49 -13.12 -9.61
C GLN A 124 -0.90 -12.05 -8.68
N ASN A 125 -1.64 -10.96 -8.44
CA ASN A 125 -1.21 -9.91 -7.52
C ASN A 125 -1.11 -10.43 -6.09
N LEU A 126 -2.08 -11.24 -5.64
CA LEU A 126 -2.01 -11.89 -4.32
C LEU A 126 -0.83 -12.86 -4.20
N GLU A 127 -0.55 -13.65 -5.24
CA GLU A 127 0.59 -14.57 -5.24
C GLU A 127 1.90 -13.78 -5.12
N LYS A 128 2.10 -12.73 -5.93
CA LYS A 128 3.28 -11.85 -5.82
C LYS A 128 3.45 -11.25 -4.42
N ILE A 129 2.37 -10.73 -3.84
CA ILE A 129 2.34 -10.17 -2.47
C ILE A 129 2.71 -11.25 -1.44
N SER A 130 2.16 -12.47 -1.61
CA SER A 130 2.40 -13.56 -0.67
C SER A 130 3.82 -14.11 -0.73
N SER A 131 4.41 -14.17 -1.94
CA SER A 131 5.79 -14.59 -2.15
C SER A 131 6.75 -13.60 -1.52
N PHE A 132 6.55 -12.30 -1.74
CA PHE A 132 7.36 -11.26 -1.09
C PHE A 132 7.21 -11.30 0.43
N TYR A 133 5.98 -11.44 0.94
CA TYR A 133 5.74 -11.63 2.38
C TYR A 133 6.56 -12.80 2.95
N GLY A 134 6.56 -13.96 2.27
CA GLY A 134 7.30 -15.15 2.72
C GLY A 134 8.82 -15.05 2.58
N LEU A 135 9.33 -14.16 1.72
CA LEU A 135 10.77 -13.90 1.63
C LEU A 135 11.29 -13.01 2.76
N VAL A 136 10.46 -12.07 3.22
CA VAL A 136 10.86 -11.03 4.18
C VAL A 136 10.52 -11.39 5.64
N ASN A 137 9.56 -12.28 5.87
CA ASN A 137 9.07 -12.67 7.20
C ASN A 137 9.24 -14.16 7.49
#